data_AF-A0A431US50-F1
#
_entry.id   AF-A0A431US50-F1
#
_cell.length_a   1.000
_cell.length_b   1.000
_cell.length_c   1.000
_cell.angle_alpha   90.00
_cell.angle_beta   90.00
_cell.angle_gamma   90.00
#
_symmetry.space_group_name_H-M   'P 1'
#
loop_
_entity.id
_entity.type
_entity.pdbx_description
1 polymer ?
#
loop_
_entity_poly.entity_id
_entity_poly.type
_entity_poly.pdbx_seq_one_letter_code
_entity_poly.pdbx_strand_id
1 'polypeptide(L)'
;MLEYIFNIFITLLIIFPLTIFIHELGHAFFLKIFKIPFNKIILGIGKELFSINKIQINTYYFLGGGCDYSLTNRVHWFKYFLFSFGGILFNIISVCLVYYFSKDILFHSDSFLSNISLLFILISSVSILNILPLRFTIFGKKMTFDGYNMFVQPQNKALK
;
A
#
# COMPACT_ATOMS: atom_id res chain seq x y z
N MET A 1 17.04 14.63 -20.92
CA MET A 1 16.39 15.52 -19.94
C MET A 1 14.87 15.36 -19.94
N LEU A 2 14.20 15.48 -21.09
CA LEU A 2 12.73 15.33 -21.20
C LEU A 2 12.22 13.95 -20.72
N GLU A 3 12.87 12.87 -21.12
CA GLU A 3 12.51 11.51 -20.70
C GLU A 3 12.58 11.32 -19.18
N TYR A 4 13.62 11.86 -18.53
CA TYR A 4 13.75 11.82 -17.08
C TYR A 4 12.59 12.56 -16.38
N ILE A 5 12.23 13.75 -16.87
CA ILE A 5 11.09 14.51 -16.34
C ILE A 5 9.81 13.69 -16.50
N PHE A 6 9.60 13.08 -17.66
CA PHE A 6 8.44 12.24 -17.93
C PHE A 6 8.36 11.03 -16.98
N ASN A 7 9.48 10.34 -16.75
CA ASN A 7 9.56 9.22 -15.82
C ASN A 7 9.23 9.65 -14.37
N ILE A 8 9.65 10.85 -13.95
CA ILE A 8 9.29 11.40 -12.64
C ILE A 8 7.78 11.63 -12.54
N PHE A 9 7.16 12.23 -13.55
CA PHE A 9 5.71 12.46 -13.57
C PHE A 9 4.91 11.17 -13.55
N ILE A 10 5.28 10.17 -14.37
CA ILE A 10 4.63 8.86 -14.35
C ILE A 10 4.82 8.19 -12.99
N THR A 11 6.03 8.25 -12.43
CA THR A 11 6.29 7.64 -11.13
C THR A 11 5.41 8.26 -10.05
N LEU A 12 5.40 9.59 -9.96
CA LEU A 12 4.65 10.33 -8.95
C LEU A 12 3.14 10.20 -9.10
N LEU A 13 2.61 10.35 -10.32
CA LEU A 13 1.17 10.46 -10.55
C LEU A 13 0.50 9.11 -10.84
N ILE A 14 1.26 8.08 -11.22
CA ILE A 14 0.70 6.78 -11.62
C ILE A 14 1.28 5.64 -10.77
N ILE A 15 2.60 5.47 -10.74
CA ILE A 15 3.23 4.30 -10.08
C ILE A 15 3.02 4.33 -8.56
N PHE A 16 3.24 5.49 -7.92
CA PHE A 16 3.03 5.63 -6.47
C PHE A 16 1.57 5.33 -6.06
N PRO A 17 0.55 5.98 -6.64
CA PRO A 17 -0.84 5.68 -6.33
C PRO A 17 -1.24 4.24 -6.62
N LEU A 18 -0.73 3.66 -7.71
CA LEU A 18 -0.97 2.26 -8.05
C LEU A 18 -0.39 1.32 -6.98
N THR A 19 0.85 1.58 -6.53
CA THR A 19 1.52 0.80 -5.49
C THR A 19 0.78 0.90 -4.16
N ILE A 20 0.32 2.11 -3.78
CA ILE A 20 -0.50 2.32 -2.59
C ILE A 20 -1.83 1.56 -2.74
N PHE A 21 -2.45 1.61 -3.90
CA PHE A 21 -3.71 0.90 -4.13
C PHE A 21 -3.56 -0.62 -4.01
N ILE A 22 -2.52 -1.20 -4.60
CA ILE A 22 -2.22 -2.64 -4.47
C ILE A 22 -1.98 -3.00 -2.99
N HIS A 23 -1.26 -2.16 -2.25
CA HIS A 23 -1.04 -2.32 -0.82
C HIS A 23 -2.36 -2.35 -0.03
N GLU A 24 -3.20 -1.33 -0.19
CA GLU A 24 -4.46 -1.25 0.54
C GLU A 24 -5.47 -2.34 0.13
N LEU A 25 -5.40 -2.78 -1.13
CA LEU A 25 -6.14 -3.96 -1.60
C LEU A 25 -5.74 -5.23 -0.86
N GLY A 26 -4.45 -5.39 -0.54
CA GLY A 26 -3.96 -6.51 0.26
C GLY A 26 -4.60 -6.55 1.64
N HIS A 27 -4.70 -5.42 2.34
CA HIS A 27 -5.43 -5.35 3.61
C HIS A 27 -6.92 -5.70 3.42
N ALA A 28 -7.58 -5.05 2.46
CA ALA A 28 -8.99 -5.24 2.17
C ALA A 28 -9.33 -6.70 1.82
N PHE A 29 -8.42 -7.40 1.11
CA PHE A 29 -8.56 -8.81 0.77
C PHE A 29 -8.65 -9.70 2.02
N PHE A 30 -7.72 -9.56 2.96
CA PHE A 30 -7.76 -10.34 4.20
C PHE A 30 -8.90 -9.92 5.13
N LEU A 31 -9.25 -8.64 5.20
CA LEU A 31 -10.45 -8.19 5.91
C LEU A 31 -11.71 -8.89 5.36
N LYS A 32 -11.83 -9.00 4.03
CA LYS A 32 -12.92 -9.73 3.38
C LYS A 32 -12.91 -11.23 3.68
N ILE A 33 -11.74 -11.89 3.63
CA ILE A 33 -11.60 -13.31 4.01
C ILE A 33 -12.07 -13.55 5.45
N PHE A 34 -11.70 -12.66 6.38
CA PHE A 34 -12.07 -12.77 7.78
C PHE A 34 -13.47 -12.23 8.11
N LYS A 35 -14.23 -11.80 7.10
CA LYS A 35 -15.55 -11.19 7.24
C LYS A 35 -15.55 -9.99 8.19
N ILE A 36 -14.44 -9.25 8.23
CA ILE A 36 -14.33 -8.00 8.98
C ILE A 36 -14.87 -6.89 8.07
N PRO A 37 -15.88 -6.13 8.51
CA PRO A 37 -16.44 -5.07 7.69
C PRO A 37 -15.42 -3.95 7.49
N PHE A 38 -15.25 -3.54 6.23
CA PHE A 38 -14.49 -2.36 5.86
C PHE A 38 -15.32 -1.49 4.92
N ASN A 39 -15.18 -0.19 5.12
CA ASN A 39 -15.97 0.84 4.45
C ASN A 39 -15.28 1.27 3.15
N LYS A 40 -14.02 1.71 3.26
CA LYS A 40 -13.29 2.36 2.16
C LYS A 40 -11.81 1.98 2.15
N ILE A 41 -11.26 1.84 0.95
CA ILE A 41 -9.84 1.93 0.63
C ILE A 41 -9.58 3.40 0.33
N ILE A 42 -8.62 3.99 1.03
CA ILE A 42 -8.28 5.41 0.95
C ILE A 42 -6.89 5.52 0.31
N LEU A 43 -6.83 6.24 -0.80
CA LEU A 43 -5.59 6.62 -1.47
C LEU A 43 -5.21 8.03 -1.08
N GLY A 44 -4.03 8.18 -0.50
CA GLY A 44 -3.46 9.45 -0.11
C GLY A 44 -3.87 10.00 1.25
N ILE A 45 -3.28 11.15 1.56
CA ILE A 45 -3.60 11.98 2.72
C ILE A 45 -4.20 13.33 2.30
N GLY A 46 -4.74 14.05 3.28
CA GLY A 46 -5.37 15.35 3.08
C GLY A 46 -6.89 15.27 2.92
N LYS A 47 -7.47 16.26 2.24
CA LYS A 47 -8.92 16.35 2.02
C LYS A 47 -9.35 15.33 0.97
N GLU A 48 -10.57 14.81 1.08
CA GLU A 48 -11.18 14.00 0.03
C GLU A 48 -11.30 14.85 -1.25
N LEU A 49 -10.75 14.34 -2.36
CA LEU A 49 -11.00 14.90 -3.70
C LEU A 49 -12.31 14.34 -4.24
N PHE A 50 -12.43 13.01 -4.21
CA PHE A 50 -13.65 12.30 -4.59
C PHE A 50 -13.67 10.89 -4.00
N SER A 51 -14.85 10.27 -3.97
CA SER A 51 -15.06 8.90 -3.53
C SER A 51 -16.02 8.21 -4.49
N ILE A 52 -15.65 7.00 -4.94
CA ILE A 52 -16.47 6.14 -5.80
C ILE A 52 -16.54 4.76 -5.13
N ASN A 53 -17.73 4.34 -4.74
CA ASN A 53 -17.97 3.09 -4.01
C ASN A 53 -17.06 2.95 -2.78
N LYS A 54 -16.23 1.90 -2.73
CA LYS A 54 -15.29 1.61 -1.65
C LYS A 54 -13.91 2.24 -1.87
N ILE A 55 -13.74 3.14 -2.83
CA ILE A 55 -12.45 3.79 -3.11
C ILE A 55 -12.60 5.30 -2.88
N GLN A 56 -11.74 5.86 -2.04
CA GLN A 56 -11.64 7.29 -1.78
C GLN A 56 -10.27 7.78 -2.19
N ILE A 57 -10.22 8.90 -2.91
CA ILE A 57 -8.99 9.55 -3.34
C ILE A 57 -8.87 10.89 -2.64
N ASN A 58 -7.75 11.13 -1.95
CA ASN A 58 -7.46 12.38 -1.26
C ASN A 58 -6.52 13.28 -2.07
N THR A 59 -6.38 14.54 -1.66
CA THR A 59 -5.59 15.58 -2.36
C THR A 59 -4.15 15.15 -2.65
N TYR A 60 -3.51 14.44 -1.71
CA TYR A 60 -2.16 13.91 -1.87
C TYR A 60 -2.22 12.40 -2.08
N TYR A 61 -2.89 11.95 -3.14
CA TYR A 61 -3.14 10.54 -3.49
C TYR A 61 -1.88 9.69 -3.70
N PHE A 62 -0.73 10.32 -3.94
CA PHE A 62 0.58 9.68 -4.07
C PHE A 62 1.33 9.55 -2.73
N LEU A 63 0.75 10.01 -1.61
CA LEU A 63 1.35 9.95 -0.27
C LEU A 63 0.48 9.17 0.70
N GLY A 64 0.89 7.94 1.00
CA GLY A 64 0.23 7.09 1.99
C GLY A 64 -1.17 6.63 1.58
N GLY A 65 -1.78 5.83 2.43
CA GLY A 65 -3.11 5.28 2.22
C GLY A 65 -3.69 4.75 3.52
N GLY A 66 -4.84 4.12 3.43
CA GLY A 66 -5.36 3.31 4.52
C GLY A 66 -6.64 2.59 4.16
N CYS A 67 -6.94 1.53 4.88
CA CYS A 67 -8.23 0.86 4.83
C CYS A 67 -9.05 1.26 6.06
N ASP A 68 -10.23 1.85 5.85
CA ASP A 68 -11.16 2.18 6.92
C ASP A 68 -12.00 0.95 7.27
N TYR A 69 -11.78 0.40 8.46
CA TYR A 69 -12.46 -0.79 8.95
C TYR A 69 -12.82 -0.67 10.43
N SER A 70 -13.88 -1.39 10.83
CA SER A 70 -14.33 -1.44 12.20
C SER A 70 -14.14 -2.84 12.78
N LEU A 71 -13.51 -2.91 13.95
CA LEU A 71 -13.37 -4.14 14.71
C LEU A 71 -14.51 -4.19 15.72
N THR A 72 -15.48 -5.06 15.49
CA THR A 72 -16.64 -5.22 16.38
C THR A 72 -16.32 -6.07 17.62
N ASN A 73 -15.36 -7.00 17.52
CA ASN A 73 -14.97 -7.93 18.58
C ASN A 73 -13.44 -8.07 18.69
N ARG A 74 -12.94 -8.73 19.77
CA ARG A 74 -11.53 -9.14 19.86
C ARG A 74 -11.20 -10.08 18.70
N VAL A 75 -10.32 -9.62 17.81
CA VAL A 75 -9.81 -10.41 16.69
C VAL A 75 -8.59 -11.19 17.14
N HIS A 76 -8.53 -12.48 16.80
CA HIS A 76 -7.36 -13.32 17.09
C HIS A 76 -6.09 -12.70 16.50
N TRP A 77 -4.99 -12.72 17.25
CA TRP A 77 -3.73 -12.05 16.89
C TRP A 77 -3.25 -12.43 15.48
N PHE A 78 -3.39 -13.70 15.09
CA PHE A 78 -2.98 -14.18 13.76
C PHE A 78 -3.80 -13.55 12.63
N LYS A 79 -5.11 -13.33 12.82
CA LYS A 79 -5.94 -12.61 11.84
C LYS A 79 -5.50 -11.16 11.74
N TYR A 80 -5.18 -10.55 12.89
CA TYR A 80 -4.65 -9.18 12.97
C TYR A 80 -3.35 -9.01 12.19
N PHE A 81 -2.43 -9.96 12.43
CA PHE A 81 -1.18 -10.06 11.71
C PHE A 81 -1.41 -10.21 10.21
N LEU A 82 -2.26 -11.16 9.79
CA LEU A 82 -2.48 -11.45 8.37
C LEU A 82 -3.10 -10.28 7.61
N PHE A 83 -4.14 -9.62 8.15
CA PHE A 83 -4.68 -8.47 7.44
C PHE A 83 -3.73 -7.28 7.44
N SER A 84 -2.90 -7.10 8.48
CA SER A 84 -1.86 -6.06 8.49
C SER A 84 -0.71 -6.39 7.54
N PHE A 85 -0.33 -7.66 7.42
CA PHE A 85 0.70 -8.12 6.49
C PHE A 85 0.24 -8.12 5.03
N GLY A 86 -1.07 -8.14 4.80
CA GLY A 86 -1.69 -8.27 3.48
C GLY A 86 -1.18 -7.27 2.46
N GLY A 87 -0.97 -6.00 2.85
CA GLY A 87 -0.49 -4.98 1.92
C GLY A 87 0.95 -5.20 1.46
N ILE A 88 1.83 -5.64 2.35
CA ILE A 88 3.20 -6.02 1.99
C ILE A 88 3.18 -7.23 1.05
N LEU A 89 2.37 -8.25 1.38
CA LEU A 89 2.26 -9.46 0.58
C LEU A 89 1.78 -9.17 -0.85
N PHE A 90 0.75 -8.32 -1.02
CA PHE A 90 0.22 -7.99 -2.33
C PHE A 90 1.21 -7.22 -3.20
N ASN A 91 2.02 -6.33 -2.61
CA ASN A 91 3.10 -5.68 -3.35
C ASN A 91 4.24 -6.63 -3.72
N ILE A 92 4.58 -7.60 -2.85
CA ILE A 92 5.56 -8.64 -3.23
C ILE A 92 5.03 -9.46 -4.41
N ILE A 93 3.75 -9.87 -4.37
CA ILE A 93 3.11 -10.60 -5.47
C ILE A 93 3.13 -9.77 -6.75
N SER A 94 2.80 -8.48 -6.70
CA SER A 94 2.81 -7.61 -7.88
C SER A 94 4.22 -7.44 -8.47
N VAL A 95 5.25 -7.31 -7.63
CA VAL A 95 6.66 -7.30 -8.06
C VAL A 95 7.02 -8.59 -8.78
N CYS A 96 6.69 -9.75 -8.19
CA CYS A 96 6.95 -11.05 -8.81
C CYS A 96 6.26 -11.19 -10.18
N LEU A 97 5.01 -10.73 -10.29
CA LEU A 97 4.26 -10.75 -11.55
C LEU A 97 4.91 -9.84 -12.60
N VAL A 98 5.19 -8.58 -12.26
CA VAL A 98 5.80 -7.63 -13.20
C VAL A 98 7.18 -8.11 -13.64
N TYR A 99 8.00 -8.61 -12.71
CA TYR A 99 9.29 -9.21 -13.04
C TYR A 99 9.13 -10.39 -14.00
N TYR A 100 8.24 -11.34 -13.69
CA TYR A 100 8.03 -12.52 -14.52
C TYR A 100 7.65 -12.18 -15.97
N PHE A 101 6.76 -11.19 -16.15
CA PHE A 101 6.29 -10.77 -17.47
C PHE A 101 7.25 -9.84 -18.21
N SER A 102 8.16 -9.14 -17.52
CA SER A 102 9.09 -8.22 -18.16
C SER A 102 10.55 -8.68 -18.17
N LYS A 103 10.89 -9.85 -17.59
CA LYS A 103 12.27 -10.33 -17.42
C LYS A 103 13.12 -10.31 -18.70
N ASP A 104 12.52 -10.56 -19.87
CA ASP A 104 13.24 -10.62 -21.15
C ASP A 104 13.61 -9.21 -21.67
N ILE A 105 12.87 -8.18 -21.26
CA ILE A 105 13.09 -6.77 -21.64
C ILE A 105 13.70 -5.93 -20.50
N LEU A 106 13.68 -6.44 -19.27
CA LEU A 106 13.99 -5.71 -18.03
C LEU A 106 15.42 -5.14 -17.99
N PHE A 107 16.36 -5.81 -18.65
CA PHE A 107 17.76 -5.39 -18.73
C PHE A 107 18.11 -4.73 -20.07
N HIS A 108 17.13 -4.56 -20.97
CA HIS A 108 17.28 -3.75 -22.17
C HIS A 108 16.94 -2.31 -21.81
N SER A 109 17.98 -1.52 -21.52
CA SER A 109 17.94 -0.19 -20.89
C SER A 109 17.18 0.88 -21.66
N ASP A 110 16.87 0.65 -22.93
CA ASP A 110 16.43 1.73 -23.83
C ASP A 110 14.92 1.67 -24.14
N SER A 111 14.20 0.67 -23.62
CA SER A 111 12.76 0.57 -23.84
C SER A 111 11.97 1.26 -22.73
N PHE A 112 10.98 2.07 -23.12
CA PHE A 112 10.05 2.72 -22.20
C PHE A 112 9.39 1.71 -21.23
N LEU A 113 9.00 0.54 -21.73
CA LEU A 113 8.36 -0.51 -20.94
C LEU A 113 9.31 -1.11 -19.87
N SER A 114 10.60 -1.26 -20.19
CA SER A 114 11.61 -1.68 -19.21
C SER A 114 11.76 -0.65 -18.09
N ASN A 115 11.87 0.63 -18.44
CA ASN A 115 11.99 1.72 -17.47
C ASN A 115 10.78 1.79 -16.52
N ILE A 116 9.56 1.72 -17.05
CA ILE A 116 8.35 1.70 -16.22
C ILE A 116 8.27 0.44 -15.35
N SER A 117 8.66 -0.73 -15.85
CA SER A 117 8.67 -1.98 -15.08
C SER A 117 9.67 -1.91 -13.92
N LEU A 118 10.87 -1.40 -14.17
CA LEU A 118 11.90 -1.17 -13.15
C LEU A 118 11.44 -0.17 -12.07
N LEU A 119 10.85 0.95 -12.48
CA LEU A 119 10.31 1.94 -11.55
C LEU A 119 9.18 1.35 -10.70
N PHE A 120 8.27 0.57 -11.29
CA PHE A 120 7.22 -0.11 -10.55
C PHE A 120 7.78 -1.11 -9.53
N ILE A 121 8.75 -1.94 -9.94
CA ILE A 121 9.42 -2.90 -9.05
C ILE A 121 10.09 -2.17 -7.89
N LEU A 122 10.84 -1.11 -8.18
CA LEU A 122 11.54 -0.31 -7.17
C LEU A 122 10.56 0.30 -6.17
N ILE A 123 9.55 1.04 -6.63
CA ILE A 123 8.58 1.69 -5.75
C ILE A 123 7.76 0.67 -4.96
N SER A 124 7.36 -0.45 -5.56
CA SER A 124 6.64 -1.52 -4.86
C SER A 124 7.49 -2.20 -3.80
N SER A 125 8.79 -2.38 -4.04
CA SER A 125 9.71 -2.99 -3.07
C SER A 125 9.88 -2.16 -1.78
N VAL A 126 9.69 -0.84 -1.86
CA VAL A 126 9.73 0.06 -0.69
C VAL A 126 8.64 -0.31 0.33
N SER A 127 7.55 -0.95 -0.09
CA SER A 127 6.52 -1.43 0.84
C SER A 127 7.00 -2.44 1.87
N ILE A 128 8.14 -3.12 1.64
CA ILE A 128 8.79 -3.97 2.64
C ILE A 128 9.13 -3.17 3.91
N LEU A 129 9.43 -1.86 3.78
CA LEU A 129 9.69 -1.00 4.92
C LEU A 129 8.47 -0.85 5.85
N ASN A 130 7.24 -1.12 5.38
CA ASN A 130 6.05 -1.12 6.23
C ASN A 130 6.09 -2.23 7.28
N ILE A 131 7.01 -3.21 7.22
CA ILE A 131 7.25 -4.19 8.29
C ILE A 131 7.83 -3.52 9.55
N LEU A 132 8.47 -2.35 9.42
CA LEU A 132 9.06 -1.67 10.57
C LEU A 132 7.96 -1.20 11.53
N PRO A 133 8.13 -1.33 12.86
CA PRO A 133 7.12 -0.96 13.85
C PRO A 133 7.10 0.55 14.12
N LEU A 134 6.94 1.35 13.07
CA LEU A 134 7.02 2.81 13.12
C LEU A 134 5.63 3.45 13.17
N ARG A 135 5.55 4.59 13.86
CA ARG A 135 4.41 5.50 13.87
C ARG A 135 4.91 6.93 13.80
N PHE A 136 4.24 7.78 13.05
CA PHE A 136 4.56 9.20 12.95
C PHE A 136 3.30 9.99 12.64
N THR A 137 3.41 11.32 12.62
CA THR A 137 2.30 12.23 12.34
C THR A 137 2.66 13.08 11.13
N ILE A 138 1.86 13.03 10.08
CA ILE A 138 1.99 13.92 8.91
C ILE A 138 0.72 14.77 8.82
N PHE A 139 0.86 16.10 8.71
CA PHE A 139 -0.26 17.04 8.64
C PHE A 139 -1.31 16.82 9.75
N GLY A 140 -0.87 16.51 10.97
CA GLY A 140 -1.75 16.22 12.11
C GLY A 140 -2.43 14.84 12.09
N LYS A 141 -2.30 14.07 11.00
CA LYS A 141 -2.82 12.70 10.88
C LYS A 141 -1.77 11.70 11.35
N LYS A 142 -2.14 10.85 12.31
CA LYS A 142 -1.31 9.72 12.74
C LYS A 142 -1.25 8.69 11.62
N MET A 143 -0.04 8.34 11.23
CA MET A 143 0.30 7.33 10.24
C MET A 143 1.02 6.19 10.97
N THR A 144 0.65 4.96 10.67
CA THR A 144 1.23 3.77 11.28
C THR A 144 1.68 2.84 10.18
N PHE A 145 2.91 2.35 10.29
CA PHE A 145 3.38 1.25 9.44
C PHE A 145 2.71 -0.05 9.88
N ASP A 146 2.58 -1.00 8.96
CA ASP A 146 1.94 -2.30 9.23
C ASP A 146 2.62 -3.07 10.36
N GLY A 147 3.94 -2.97 10.47
CA GLY A 147 4.73 -3.55 11.55
C GLY A 147 4.25 -3.12 12.93
N TYR A 148 3.79 -1.87 13.06
CA TYR A 148 3.23 -1.39 14.33
C TYR A 148 1.94 -2.14 14.65
N ASN A 149 1.10 -2.37 13.64
CA ASN A 149 -0.14 -3.14 13.78
C ASN A 149 0.14 -4.64 13.95
N MET A 150 1.20 -5.17 13.36
CA MET A 150 1.57 -6.59 13.47
C MET A 150 2.15 -6.93 14.83
N PHE A 151 3.02 -6.07 15.39
CA PHE A 151 3.84 -6.42 16.55
C PHE A 151 3.49 -5.65 17.84
N VAL A 152 3.00 -4.41 17.74
CA VAL A 152 2.82 -3.53 18.91
C VAL A 152 1.35 -3.39 19.33
N GLN A 153 0.46 -3.15 18.37
CA GLN A 153 -0.96 -2.91 18.65
C GLN A 153 -1.71 -4.12 19.26
N PRO A 154 -1.44 -5.39 18.88
CA PRO A 154 -2.11 -6.55 19.47
C PRO A 154 -1.82 -6.69 20.96
N GLN A 155 -0.60 -6.34 21.38
CA GLN A 155 -0.19 -6.37 22.79
C GLN A 155 -0.97 -5.33 23.62
N ASN A 156 -1.20 -4.14 23.06
CA ASN A 156 -1.94 -3.07 23.73
C ASN A 156 -3.45 -3.32 23.83
N LYS A 157 -4.05 -4.10 22.91
CA LYS A 157 -5.47 -4.48 22.96
C LYS A 157 -5.74 -5.77 23.75
N ALA A 158 -4.70 -6.56 24.05
CA ALA A 158 -4.80 -7.72 24.93
C ALA A 158 -4.81 -7.36 26.43
N LEU A 159 -4.41 -6.13 26.78
CA LEU A 159 -4.31 -5.61 28.16
C LEU A 159 -5.53 -4.79 28.63
N LYS A 160 -6.64 -4.80 27.88
CA LYS A 160 -7.94 -4.23 28.30
C LYS A 160 -9.05 -5.25 28.12
#